data_AF-A0A3S4GMG2-F1
#
_entry.id   AF-A0A3S4GMG2-F1
#
_cell.length_a   1.000
_cell.length_b   1.000
_cell.length_c   1.000
_cell.angle_alpha   90.00
_cell.angle_beta   90.00
_cell.angle_gamma   90.00
#
_symmetry.space_group_name_H-M   'P 1'
#
loop_
_entity.id
_entity.type
_entity.pdbx_description
1 polymer ?
#
loop_
_entity_poly.entity_id
_entity_poly.type
_entity_poly.pdbx_seq_one_letter_code
_entity_poly.pdbx_strand_id
1 'polypeptide(L)'
;MSYLANQYDTPIIAWLSPIIAFVAITKSFLGHYIGAYESLRDLILEAAAARGKKPGIRLVDAVILVFMVLTCWFAAYKNPSILGIIECISGPTGAAILLLLPMYAIHKLPVLAPWRGKARQRFSSP
;
A
#
# COMPACT_ATOMS: atom_id res chain seq x y z
N MET A 1 20.83 10.09 12.24
CA MET A 1 20.75 11.26 11.33
C MET A 1 21.48 12.51 11.84
N SER A 2 22.39 12.40 12.82
CA SER A 2 23.16 13.56 13.33
C SER A 2 24.68 13.42 13.17
N TYR A 3 25.20 12.27 12.72
CA TYR A 3 26.64 12.00 12.72
C TYR A 3 27.32 12.33 11.38
N LEU A 4 26.62 12.16 10.25
CA LEU A 4 27.13 12.52 8.92
C LEU A 4 26.95 14.01 8.57
N ALA A 5 26.13 14.74 9.33
CA ALA A 5 25.86 16.16 9.08
C ALA A 5 26.87 17.12 9.73
N ASN A 6 27.64 16.66 10.73
CA ASN A 6 28.63 17.47 11.44
C ASN A 6 30.05 17.37 10.85
N GLN A 7 30.29 16.39 9.96
CA GLN A 7 31.61 16.17 9.33
C GLN A 7 31.70 16.81 7.93
N TYR A 8 30.57 17.09 7.28
CA TYR A 8 30.53 17.68 5.94
C TYR A 8 29.83 19.04 6.01
N ASP A 9 30.60 20.05 6.38
CA ASP A 9 30.27 21.48 6.32
C ASP A 9 30.03 21.91 4.86
N THR A 10 28.92 21.45 4.27
CA THR A 10 28.45 21.88 2.95
C THR A 10 27.07 22.52 3.12
N PRO A 11 27.01 23.83 3.43
CA PRO A 11 25.76 24.56 3.68
C PRO A 11 24.75 24.48 2.52
N ILE A 12 25.22 24.09 1.33
CA ILE A 12 24.41 23.88 0.13
C ILE A 12 23.46 22.67 0.28
N ILE A 13 23.92 21.55 0.87
CA ILE A 13 23.12 20.32 0.99
C ILE A 13 22.06 20.47 2.08
N ALA A 14 22.40 21.15 3.19
CA ALA A 14 21.45 21.42 4.27
C ALA A 14 20.24 22.25 3.79
N TRP A 15 20.46 23.20 2.88
CA TRP A 15 19.41 24.06 2.32
C TRP A 15 18.63 23.40 1.17
N LEU A 16 19.27 22.54 0.37
CA LEU A 16 18.59 21.75 -0.68
C LEU A 16 17.80 20.57 -0.11
N SER A 17 18.20 20.02 1.05
CA SER A 17 17.57 18.84 1.64
C SER A 17 16.06 18.96 1.87
N PRO A 18 15.49 20.08 2.36
CA PRO A 18 14.05 20.20 2.61
C PRO A 18 13.27 20.32 1.30
N ILE A 19 13.85 20.96 0.28
CA ILE A 19 13.23 21.10 -1.04
C ILE A 19 13.14 19.73 -1.71
N ILE A 20 14.23 18.95 -1.69
CA ILE A 20 14.25 17.59 -2.24
C ILE A 20 13.28 16.70 -1.46
N ALA A 21 13.25 16.79 -0.13
CA ALA A 21 12.31 16.06 0.72
C ALA A 21 10.86 16.42 0.38
N PHE A 22 10.54 17.72 0.22
CA PHE A 22 9.21 18.18 -0.15
C PHE A 22 8.76 17.65 -1.51
N VAL A 23 9.63 17.72 -2.52
CA VAL A 23 9.35 17.18 -3.87
C VAL A 23 9.16 15.66 -3.81
N ALA A 24 10.00 14.95 -3.05
CA ALA A 24 9.89 13.50 -2.89
C ALA A 24 8.59 13.07 -2.21
N ILE A 25 8.20 13.77 -1.12
CA ILE A 25 6.94 13.53 -0.42
C ILE A 25 5.77 13.81 -1.35
N THR A 26 5.75 14.95 -2.03
CA THR A 26 4.67 15.32 -2.96
C THR A 26 4.50 14.29 -4.06
N LYS A 27 5.60 13.83 -4.66
CA LYS A 27 5.58 12.79 -5.71
C LYS A 27 5.06 11.45 -5.18
N SER A 28 5.49 11.04 -3.98
CA SER A 28 5.03 9.80 -3.33
C SER A 28 3.55 9.86 -2.97
N PHE A 29 3.09 11.02 -2.47
CA PHE A 29 1.69 11.26 -2.12
C PHE A 29 0.78 11.20 -3.34
N LEU A 30 1.20 11.81 -4.45
CA LEU A 30 0.38 11.84 -5.67
C LEU A 30 0.17 10.43 -6.24
N GLY A 31 1.19 9.58 -6.20
CA GLY A 31 1.08 8.17 -6.61
C GLY A 31 0.07 7.39 -5.76
N HIS A 32 0.09 7.55 -4.43
CA HIS A 32 -0.89 6.91 -3.55
C HIS A 32 -2.30 7.48 -3.73
N TYR A 33 -2.43 8.80 -3.92
CA TYR A 33 -3.72 9.45 -4.11
C TYR A 33 -4.38 9.00 -5.42
N ILE A 34 -3.66 9.08 -6.55
CA ILE A 34 -4.17 8.65 -7.85
C ILE A 34 -4.47 7.15 -7.83
N GLY A 35 -3.56 6.33 -7.30
CA GLY A 35 -3.75 4.89 -7.21
C GLY A 35 -4.95 4.48 -6.35
N ALA A 36 -5.17 5.13 -5.20
CA ALA A 36 -6.32 4.87 -4.35
C ALA A 36 -7.64 5.35 -5.01
N TYR A 37 -7.61 6.50 -5.67
CA TYR A 37 -8.76 7.05 -6.37
C TYR A 37 -9.21 6.15 -7.53
N GLU A 38 -8.26 5.75 -8.39
CA GLU A 38 -8.55 4.90 -9.54
C GLU A 38 -8.99 3.50 -9.11
N SER A 39 -8.32 2.90 -8.12
CA SER A 39 -8.69 1.58 -7.61
C SER A 39 -10.09 1.56 -6.97
N LEU A 40 -10.47 2.60 -6.21
CA LEU A 40 -11.81 2.68 -5.62
C LEU A 40 -12.88 2.94 -6.69
N ARG A 41 -12.56 3.74 -7.71
CA ARG A 41 -13.45 3.99 -8.85
C ARG A 41 -13.72 2.72 -9.63
N ASP A 42 -12.68 1.95 -9.93
CA ASP A 42 -12.81 0.71 -10.69
C ASP A 42 -13.58 -0.35 -9.89
N LEU A 43 -13.30 -0.48 -8.59
CA LEU A 43 -14.05 -1.35 -7.68
C LEU A 43 -15.55 -1.02 -7.67
N ILE A 44 -15.92 0.26 -7.60
CA ILE A 44 -17.32 0.69 -7.59
C ILE A 44 -17.98 0.43 -8.95
N LEU A 45 -17.27 0.71 -10.05
CA LEU A 45 -17.78 0.46 -11.41
C LEU A 45 -17.99 -1.03 -11.67
N GLU A 46 -17.04 -1.88 -11.28
CA GLU A 46 -17.14 -3.33 -11.42
C GLU A 46 -18.25 -3.90 -10.54
N ALA A 47 -18.35 -3.45 -9.28
CA ALA A 47 -19.43 -3.84 -8.37
C ALA A 47 -20.82 -3.41 -8.89
N ALA A 48 -20.91 -2.26 -9.55
CA ALA A 48 -22.16 -1.78 -10.15
C ALA A 48 -22.49 -2.52 -11.46
N ALA A 49 -21.48 -2.83 -12.28
CA ALA A 49 -21.63 -3.62 -13.50
C ALA A 49 -22.11 -5.04 -13.18
N ALA A 50 -21.58 -5.68 -12.14
CA ALA A 50 -22.06 -6.97 -11.64
C ALA A 50 -23.53 -6.94 -11.19
N ARG A 51 -24.06 -5.76 -10.84
CA ARG A 51 -25.47 -5.53 -10.49
C ARG A 51 -26.31 -5.01 -11.66
N GLY A 52 -25.75 -4.94 -12.88
CA GLY A 52 -26.42 -4.47 -14.08
C GLY A 52 -26.69 -2.96 -14.11
N LYS A 53 -26.07 -2.16 -13.24
CA LYS A 53 -26.28 -0.72 -13.14
C LYS A 53 -25.09 0.05 -13.72
N LYS A 54 -25.37 1.14 -14.43
CA LYS A 54 -24.36 2.09 -14.93
C LYS A 54 -24.37 3.33 -14.04
N PRO A 55 -23.54 3.41 -13.00
CA PRO A 55 -23.52 4.56 -12.11
C PRO A 55 -22.94 5.77 -12.86
N GLY A 56 -23.44 6.97 -12.56
CA GLY A 56 -22.90 8.20 -13.12
C GLY A 56 -21.50 8.46 -12.58
N ILE A 57 -20.51 8.59 -13.47
CA ILE A 57 -19.09 8.79 -13.12
C ILE A 57 -18.90 9.96 -12.15
N ARG A 58 -19.58 11.09 -12.36
CA ARG A 58 -19.51 12.26 -11.48
C ARG A 58 -19.98 11.99 -10.04
N LEU A 59 -21.00 11.14 -9.87
CA LEU A 59 -21.49 10.78 -8.55
C LEU A 59 -20.52 9.82 -7.86
N VAL A 60 -19.95 8.86 -8.60
CA VAL A 60 -18.94 7.92 -8.10
C VAL A 60 -17.71 8.71 -7.62
N ASP A 61 -17.20 9.62 -8.45
CA ASP A 61 -16.06 10.46 -8.13
C ASP A 61 -16.31 11.33 -6.88
N ALA A 62 -17.50 11.93 -6.76
CA ALA A 62 -17.89 12.70 -5.59
C ALA A 62 -17.97 11.84 -4.31
N VAL A 63 -18.54 10.63 -4.41
CA VAL A 63 -18.62 9.68 -3.29
C VAL A 63 -17.23 9.26 -2.84
N ILE A 64 -16.32 8.97 -3.77
CA ILE A 64 -14.92 8.61 -3.47
C ILE A 64 -14.21 9.75 -2.74
N LEU A 65 -14.34 10.98 -3.23
CA LEU A 65 -13.75 12.16 -2.59
C LEU A 65 -14.29 12.37 -1.18
N VAL A 66 -15.61 12.31 -0.99
CA VAL A 66 -16.24 12.43 0.33
C VAL A 66 -15.76 11.31 1.25
N PHE A 67 -15.69 10.08 0.77
CA PHE A 67 -15.19 8.94 1.53
C PHE A 67 -13.73 9.13 1.97
N MET A 68 -12.84 9.59 1.08
CA MET A 68 -11.44 9.85 1.42
C MET A 68 -11.32 10.97 2.47
N VAL A 69 -12.05 12.07 2.33
CA VAL A 69 -12.03 13.19 3.27
C VAL A 69 -12.55 12.76 4.65
N LEU A 70 -13.68 12.05 4.70
CA LEU A 70 -14.26 11.56 5.96
C LEU A 70 -13.33 10.57 6.65
N THR A 71 -12.69 9.68 5.89
CA THR A 71 -11.74 8.71 6.45
C THR A 71 -10.49 9.41 6.99
N CYS A 72 -9.97 10.40 6.27
CA CYS A 72 -8.84 11.22 6.71
C CYS A 72 -9.17 12.03 7.96
N TRP A 73 -10.35 12.65 8.00
CA TRP A 73 -10.87 13.36 9.17
C TRP A 73 -10.97 12.43 10.39
N PHE A 74 -11.54 11.24 10.21
CA PHE A 74 -11.68 10.26 11.28
C PHE A 74 -10.31 9.78 11.79
N ALA A 75 -9.37 9.53 10.88
CA ALA A 75 -7.99 9.18 11.24
C ALA A 75 -7.32 10.31 12.04
N ALA A 76 -7.48 11.56 11.61
CA ALA A 76 -6.96 12.73 12.34
C ALA A 76 -7.59 12.87 13.73
N TYR A 77 -8.90 12.64 13.87
CA TYR A 77 -9.58 12.67 15.16
C TYR A 77 -9.07 11.58 16.11
N LYS A 78 -8.82 10.37 15.61
CA LYS A 78 -8.32 9.25 16.42
C LYS A 78 -6.85 9.38 16.79
N ASN A 79 -6.08 10.26 16.13
CA ASN A 79 -4.64 10.46 16.34
C ASN A 79 -3.84 9.16 16.55
N PRO A 80 -3.99 8.14 15.68
CA PRO A 80 -3.20 6.93 15.78
C PRO A 80 -1.72 7.26 15.58
N SER A 81 -0.84 6.58 16.33
CA SER A 81 0.60 6.78 16.17
C SER A 81 1.04 6.29 14.79
N ILE A 82 1.83 7.09 14.07
CA ILE A 82 2.32 6.76 12.72
C ILE A 82 3.07 5.42 12.73
N LEU A 83 3.85 5.16 13.78
CA LEU A 83 4.57 3.90 13.95
C LEU A 83 3.62 2.71 14.08
N GLY A 84 2.53 2.85 14.85
CA GLY A 84 1.53 1.79 15.00
C GLY A 84 0.76 1.51 13.72
N ILE A 85 0.46 2.54 12.92
CA ILE A 85 -0.20 2.37 11.61
C ILE A 85 0.71 1.59 10.67
N ILE A 86 2.00 1.94 10.61
CA ILE A 86 2.98 1.25 9.76
C ILE A 86 3.12 -0.21 10.18
N GLU A 87 3.24 -0.49 11.48
CA GLU A 87 3.39 -1.85 11.98
C GLU A 87 2.14 -2.70 11.72
N CYS A 88 0.96 -2.19 12.05
CA CYS A 88 -0.31 -2.90 11.87
C CYS A 88 -0.67 -3.14 10.40
N ILE A 89 -0.22 -2.31 9.46
CA ILE A 89 -0.51 -2.48 8.03
C ILE A 89 0.62 -3.26 7.35
N SER A 90 1.87 -2.81 7.50
CA SER A 90 3.01 -3.42 6.79
C SER A 90 3.31 -4.83 7.25
N GLY A 91 3.09 -5.16 8.53
CA GLY A 91 3.33 -6.50 9.07
C GLY A 91 2.41 -7.54 8.42
N PRO A 92 1.07 -7.42 8.56
CA PRO A 92 0.12 -8.33 7.95
C PRO A 92 0.17 -8.33 6.42
N THR A 93 0.27 -7.16 5.78
CA THR A 93 0.35 -7.08 4.31
C THR A 93 1.64 -7.72 3.80
N GLY A 94 2.79 -7.46 4.44
CA GLY A 94 4.06 -8.08 4.10
C GLY A 94 4.02 -9.59 4.26
N ALA A 95 3.46 -10.10 5.37
CA ALA A 95 3.29 -11.53 5.59
C ALA A 95 2.35 -12.17 4.55
N ALA A 96 1.25 -11.51 4.17
CA ALA A 96 0.34 -12.01 3.15
C ALA A 96 1.02 -12.10 1.77
N ILE A 97 1.76 -11.06 1.37
CA ILE A 97 2.45 -11.05 0.07
C ILE A 97 3.61 -12.06 0.06
N LEU A 98 4.40 -12.13 1.13
CA LEU A 98 5.59 -12.98 1.16
C LEU A 98 5.30 -14.45 1.47
N LEU A 99 4.26 -14.76 2.25
CA LEU A 99 3.96 -16.12 2.69
C LEU A 99 2.67 -16.66 2.06
N LEU A 100 1.58 -15.90 2.06
CA LEU A 100 0.29 -16.39 1.54
C LEU A 100 0.24 -16.39 0.01
N LEU A 101 0.73 -15.36 -0.66
CA LEU A 101 0.74 -15.28 -2.13
C LEU A 101 1.50 -16.45 -2.77
N PRO A 102 2.74 -16.81 -2.39
CA PRO A 102 3.42 -17.94 -3.00
C PRO A 102 2.77 -19.28 -2.67
N MET A 103 2.28 -19.46 -1.44
CA MET A 103 1.54 -20.66 -1.06
C MET A 103 0.25 -20.81 -1.90
N TYR A 104 -0.52 -19.73 -2.05
CA TYR A 104 -1.73 -19.72 -2.87
C TYR A 104 -1.41 -19.94 -4.36
N ALA A 105 -0.33 -19.35 -4.88
CA ALA A 105 0.12 -19.53 -6.26
C ALA A 105 0.48 -21.00 -6.54
N ILE A 106 1.21 -21.67 -5.65
CA ILE A 106 1.53 -23.10 -5.74
C ILE A 106 0.26 -23.97 -5.68
N HIS A 107 -0.78 -23.51 -4.99
CA HIS A 107 -2.09 -24.18 -4.91
C HIS A 107 -3.05 -23.86 -6.07
N LYS A 108 -2.92 -22.77 -6.81
CA LYS A 108 -3.82 -22.46 -7.94
C LYS A 108 -3.19 -22.74 -9.31
N LEU A 109 -1.87 -22.64 -9.45
CA LEU A 109 -1.19 -22.80 -10.73
C LEU A 109 -0.77 -24.27 -10.93
N PRO A 110 -1.27 -24.96 -11.97
CA PRO A 110 -0.92 -26.36 -12.24
C PRO A 110 0.56 -26.53 -12.61
N VAL A 111 1.21 -25.48 -13.12
CA VAL A 111 2.65 -25.45 -13.43
C VAL A 111 3.53 -25.56 -12.18
N LEU A 112 3.03 -25.11 -11.03
CA LEU A 112 3.74 -25.15 -9.74
C LEU A 112 3.32 -26.34 -8.87
N ALA A 113 2.40 -27.18 -9.36
CA ALA A 113 1.95 -28.39 -8.67
C ALA A 113 3.08 -29.37 -8.25
N PRO A 114 4.20 -29.52 -8.99
CA PRO A 114 5.32 -30.39 -8.58
C PRO A 114 5.99 -30.00 -7.25
N TRP A 115 5.78 -28.77 -6.78
CA TRP A 115 6.40 -28.22 -5.56
C TRP A 115 5.49 -28.27 -4.33
N ARG A 116 4.22 -28.68 -4.49
CA ARG A 116 3.19 -28.76 -3.42
C ARG A 116 3.51 -29.73 -2.27
N GLY A 117 4.49 -30.63 -2.43
CA GLY A 117 4.79 -31.70 -1.45
C GLY A 117 6.24 -31.84 -1.00
N LYS A 118 7.21 -31.17 -1.64
CA LYS A 118 8.65 -31.36 -1.34
C LYS A 118 9.09 -30.77 0.00
N ALA A 119 8.36 -29.79 0.54
CA ALA A 119 8.65 -29.22 1.87
C ALA A 119 8.37 -30.21 3.02
N ARG A 120 7.47 -31.18 2.82
CA ARG A 120 7.09 -32.15 3.87
C ARG A 120 8.04 -33.37 3.92
N GLN A 121 8.68 -33.72 2.81
CA GLN A 121 9.54 -34.91 2.71
C GLN A 121 10.95 -34.76 3.32
N ARG A 122 11.41 -33.54 3.65
CA ARG A 122 12.75 -33.31 4.20
C ARG A 122 12.79 -33.08 5.72
N PHE A 123 11.63 -33.03 6.40
CA PHE A 123 11.56 -32.87 7.86
C PHE A 123 11.24 -34.20 8.59
N SER A 124 11.00 -35.31 7.88
CA SER A 124 10.64 -36.61 8.50
C SER A 124 11.65 -37.74 8.28
N SER A 125 12.87 -37.43 7.83
CA SER A 125 13.97 -38.40 7.78
C SER A 125 14.94 -38.11 8.93
N PRO A 126 14.93 -38.90 10.02
CA PRO A 126 16.01 -38.91 11.02
C PRO A 126 17.35 -39.35 10.40
#